data_AF-A0A6C0CY45-F1
#
_entry.id   AF-A0A6C0CY45-F1
#
_cell.length_a   1.000
_cell.length_b   1.000
_cell.length_c   1.000
_cell.angle_alpha   90.00
_cell.angle_beta   90.00
_cell.angle_gamma   90.00
#
_symmetry.space_group_name_H-M   'P 1'
#
loop_
_entity.id
_entity.type
_entity.pdbx_description
1 polymer ?
#
loop_
_entity_poly.entity_id
_entity_poly.type
_entity_poly.pdbx_seq_one_letter_code
_entity_poly.pdbx_strand_id
1 'polypeptide(L)'
;MNKLKDISHKAYDIEKIRYVNFICKNPNVKKKEFIEDKITAIHNDKLSYISMYYGKNNMIYLTTPVMVCPFGVNQSNGFIMNLQFTNYENDDKMKEFYLFIKALEELQKNHIGIDDSNDDLYISQVKRDKHRKYDPNLVVKLPFRQNKFELEAYNKEGEHINVLNIPRFCKVQCDIYIDKIWKFNDQYVCKWKLHKLTIK
;
A
#
# COMPACT_ATOMS: atom_id res chain seq x y z
N MET A 1 8.91 -18.46 16.89
CA MET A 1 8.64 -17.08 17.39
C MET A 1 8.01 -16.27 16.28
N ASN A 2 6.93 -15.52 16.54
CA ASN A 2 6.36 -14.60 15.54
C ASN A 2 7.36 -13.45 15.28
N LYS A 3 7.70 -13.19 14.02
CA LYS A 3 8.67 -12.16 13.62
C LYS A 3 8.01 -10.84 13.23
N LEU A 4 6.68 -10.83 13.10
CA LEU A 4 5.86 -9.68 12.70
C LEU A 4 5.62 -8.75 13.88
N LYS A 5 5.25 -7.50 13.60
CA LYS A 5 4.95 -6.51 14.65
C LYS A 5 3.55 -6.66 15.25
N ASP A 6 2.67 -7.41 14.59
CA ASP A 6 1.27 -7.62 14.97
C ASP A 6 0.47 -6.32 15.21
N ILE A 7 0.70 -5.31 14.36
CA ILE A 7 0.01 -4.02 14.45
C ILE A 7 -1.35 -4.12 13.74
N SER A 8 -2.42 -4.13 14.52
CA SER A 8 -3.79 -4.14 14.01
C SER A 8 -4.18 -2.83 13.35
N HIS A 9 -5.01 -2.89 12.31
CA HIS A 9 -5.63 -1.70 11.70
C HIS A 9 -6.46 -0.89 12.70
N LYS A 10 -7.00 -1.54 13.75
CA LYS A 10 -7.73 -0.90 14.86
C LYS A 10 -6.87 0.08 15.69
N ALA A 11 -5.56 0.07 15.52
CA ALA A 11 -4.66 1.06 16.13
C ALA A 11 -4.76 2.45 15.49
N TYR A 12 -5.40 2.56 14.31
CA TYR A 12 -5.53 3.78 13.56
C TYR A 12 -6.97 4.28 13.55
N ASP A 13 -7.13 5.52 14.01
CA ASP A 13 -8.32 6.32 13.74
C ASP A 13 -8.12 7.01 12.38
N ILE A 14 -8.81 6.53 11.36
CA ILE A 14 -8.58 6.97 9.97
C ILE A 14 -8.85 8.47 9.78
N GLU A 15 -9.77 9.05 10.57
CA GLU A 15 -10.12 10.47 10.49
C GLU A 15 -9.00 11.38 11.01
N LYS A 16 -8.08 10.84 11.82
CA LYS A 16 -6.91 11.57 12.32
C LYS A 16 -5.71 11.52 11.38
N ILE A 17 -5.84 10.86 10.22
CA ILE A 17 -4.78 10.84 9.21
C ILE A 17 -4.77 12.19 8.50
N ARG A 18 -3.66 12.90 8.62
CA ARG A 18 -3.44 14.18 7.98
C ARG A 18 -2.67 14.01 6.68
N TYR A 19 -3.12 14.71 5.65
CA TYR A 19 -2.48 14.73 4.34
C TYR A 19 -1.93 16.11 4.04
N VAL A 20 -0.72 16.17 3.47
CA VAL A 20 -0.03 17.43 3.17
C VAL A 20 0.56 17.35 1.76
N ASN A 21 0.20 18.33 0.93
CA ASN A 21 0.67 18.42 -0.44
C ASN A 21 2.07 19.02 -0.47
N PHE A 22 2.94 18.47 -1.31
CA PHE A 22 4.30 18.96 -1.51
C PHE A 22 4.58 19.21 -2.98
N ILE A 23 5.17 20.37 -3.27
CA ILE A 23 5.69 20.74 -4.59
C ILE A 23 7.22 20.80 -4.57
N CYS A 24 7.86 20.51 -5.69
CA CYS A 24 9.31 20.64 -5.84
C CYS A 24 9.67 22.09 -6.13
N LYS A 25 10.49 22.73 -5.28
CA LYS A 25 10.93 24.13 -5.48
C LYS A 25 11.62 24.33 -6.82
N ASN A 26 12.52 23.42 -7.18
CA ASN A 26 13.27 23.45 -8.43
C ASN A 26 13.43 22.03 -8.97
N PRO A 27 12.73 21.65 -10.05
CA PRO A 27 12.82 20.30 -10.63
C PRO A 27 14.16 20.02 -11.33
N ASN A 28 14.96 21.05 -11.63
CA ASN A 28 16.17 20.95 -12.45
C ASN A 28 17.44 20.62 -11.64
N VAL A 29 17.36 20.58 -10.30
CA VAL A 29 18.51 20.27 -9.44
C VAL A 29 18.53 18.79 -9.05
N LYS A 30 19.74 18.21 -8.93
CA LYS A 30 19.91 16.81 -8.49
C LYS A 30 19.33 16.55 -7.09
N LYS A 31 19.55 17.48 -6.17
CA LYS A 31 19.01 17.42 -4.80
C LYS A 31 17.70 18.21 -4.75
N LYS A 32 16.58 17.50 -4.86
CA LYS A 32 15.25 18.11 -4.84
C LYS A 32 14.89 18.58 -3.43
N GLU A 33 14.39 19.82 -3.35
CA GLU A 33 13.77 20.37 -2.15
C GLU A 33 12.27 20.50 -2.35
N PHE A 34 11.51 20.18 -1.32
CA PHE A 34 10.06 20.20 -1.35
C PHE A 34 9.52 21.19 -0.33
N ILE A 35 8.44 21.87 -0.67
CA ILE A 35 7.71 22.77 0.22
C ILE A 35 6.25 22.36 0.28
N GLU A 36 5.64 22.62 1.43
CA GLU A 36 4.21 22.43 1.60
C GLU A 36 3.45 23.36 0.67
N ASP A 37 2.38 22.85 0.11
CA ASP A 37 1.47 23.59 -0.74
C ASP A 37 0.02 23.38 -0.26
N LYS A 38 -0.82 24.39 -0.46
CA LYS A 38 -2.21 24.38 0.00
C LYS A 38 -3.22 24.19 -1.13
N ILE A 39 -2.78 24.15 -2.38
CA ILE A 39 -3.66 23.94 -3.53
C ILE A 39 -4.17 22.50 -3.50
N THR A 40 -5.47 22.32 -3.73
CA THR A 40 -6.09 21.00 -3.90
C THR A 40 -5.33 20.19 -4.94
N ALA A 41 -4.98 18.94 -4.62
CA ALA A 41 -4.00 18.18 -5.38
C ALA A 41 -4.40 18.00 -6.86
N ILE A 42 -5.68 17.77 -7.14
CA ILE A 42 -6.20 17.59 -8.51
C ILE A 42 -6.01 18.83 -9.39
N HIS A 43 -5.96 20.03 -8.81
CA HIS A 43 -5.74 21.30 -9.51
C HIS A 43 -4.27 21.77 -9.48
N ASN A 44 -3.37 20.94 -8.97
CA ASN A 44 -1.96 21.30 -8.79
C ASN A 44 -1.05 20.56 -9.77
N ASP A 45 -0.72 21.22 -10.88
CA ASP A 45 0.21 20.69 -11.89
C ASP A 45 1.65 20.57 -11.39
N LYS A 46 2.01 21.29 -10.31
CA LYS A 46 3.33 21.26 -9.68
C LYS A 46 3.42 20.24 -8.54
N LEU A 47 2.33 19.53 -8.26
CA LEU A 47 2.29 18.52 -7.21
C LEU A 47 3.36 17.46 -7.44
N SER A 48 4.20 17.25 -6.44
CA SER A 48 5.21 16.20 -6.46
C SER A 48 4.74 14.94 -5.74
N TYR A 49 4.22 15.10 -4.53
CA TYR A 49 3.62 14.02 -3.75
C TYR A 49 2.74 14.57 -2.63
N ILE A 50 1.95 13.69 -2.02
CA ILE A 50 1.19 13.97 -0.81
C ILE A 50 1.78 13.10 0.30
N SER A 51 2.18 13.71 1.40
CA SER A 51 2.65 12.98 2.58
C SER A 51 1.49 12.67 3.51
N MET A 52 1.51 11.48 4.10
CA MET A 52 0.51 11.05 5.07
C MET A 52 1.10 11.08 6.48
N TYR A 53 0.34 11.54 7.46
CA TYR A 53 0.77 11.61 8.85
C TYR A 53 -0.31 11.06 9.80
N TYR A 54 0.10 10.23 10.75
CA TYR A 54 -0.69 9.86 11.91
C TYR A 54 0.06 10.29 13.18
N GLY A 55 -0.40 11.37 13.80
CA GLY A 55 0.39 12.08 14.82
C GLY A 55 1.71 12.59 14.24
N LYS A 56 2.84 12.17 14.84
CA LYS A 56 4.20 12.52 14.36
C LYS A 56 4.75 11.54 13.32
N ASN A 57 4.08 10.41 13.09
CA ASN A 57 4.56 9.36 12.19
C ASN A 57 4.11 9.68 10.76
N ASN A 58 5.04 9.64 9.81
CA ASN A 58 4.76 9.85 8.39
C ASN A 58 4.51 8.54 7.61
N MET A 59 4.20 7.47 8.34
CA MET A 59 3.90 6.15 7.79
C MET A 59 2.76 5.53 8.57
N ILE A 60 1.87 4.87 7.84
CA ILE A 60 0.85 3.99 8.40
C ILE A 60 1.36 2.57 8.19
N TYR A 61 1.46 1.80 9.27
CA TYR A 61 2.07 0.49 9.28
C TYR A 61 1.13 -0.52 9.92
N LEU A 62 0.91 -1.65 9.27
CA LEU A 62 -0.04 -2.68 9.72
C LEU A 62 0.47 -4.07 9.43
N THR A 63 0.02 -5.01 10.25
CA THR A 63 0.15 -6.44 9.98
C THR A 63 -1.16 -6.93 9.38
N THR A 64 -1.09 -7.56 8.21
CA THR A 64 -2.26 -8.15 7.56
C THR A 64 -2.82 -9.32 8.40
N PRO A 65 -4.09 -9.70 8.19
CA PRO A 65 -4.53 -11.07 8.44
C PRO A 65 -3.69 -12.07 7.64
N VAL A 66 -3.89 -13.37 7.88
CA VAL A 66 -3.30 -14.40 7.01
C VAL A 66 -4.04 -14.35 5.67
N MET A 67 -3.32 -14.07 4.59
CA MET A 67 -3.87 -13.90 3.24
C MET A 67 -3.24 -14.92 2.29
N VAL A 68 -3.94 -15.26 1.21
CA VAL A 68 -3.39 -16.11 0.15
C VAL A 68 -2.56 -15.26 -0.81
N CYS A 69 -1.37 -15.71 -1.17
CA CYS A 69 -0.54 -15.15 -2.23
C CYS A 69 -0.69 -15.99 -3.51
N PRO A 70 -1.69 -15.73 -4.37
CA PRO A 70 -2.00 -16.63 -5.50
C PRO A 70 -0.88 -16.73 -6.54
N PHE A 71 -0.12 -15.65 -6.76
CA PHE A 71 0.78 -15.55 -7.91
C PHE A 71 2.27 -15.53 -7.57
N GLY A 72 2.64 -15.55 -6.28
CA GLY A 72 4.01 -15.28 -5.85
C GLY A 72 4.42 -13.84 -6.16
N VAL A 73 5.72 -13.61 -6.35
CA VAL A 73 6.27 -12.29 -6.71
C VAL A 73 6.30 -12.10 -8.22
N ASN A 74 5.64 -11.05 -8.70
CA ASN A 74 5.72 -10.59 -10.08
C ASN A 74 6.92 -9.64 -10.25
N GLN A 75 7.92 -10.09 -11.00
CA GLN A 75 9.16 -9.33 -11.27
C GLN A 75 9.02 -8.31 -12.40
N SER A 76 8.19 -8.60 -13.42
CA SER A 76 8.06 -7.75 -14.61
C SER A 76 7.34 -6.43 -14.33
N ASN A 77 6.51 -6.39 -13.29
CA ASN A 77 5.76 -5.19 -12.91
C ASN A 77 6.32 -4.49 -11.65
N GLY A 78 7.65 -4.36 -11.56
CA GLY A 78 8.31 -3.58 -10.51
C GLY A 78 8.29 -4.23 -9.12
N PHE A 79 8.42 -5.57 -9.09
CA PHE A 79 8.40 -6.41 -7.88
C PHE A 79 7.14 -6.20 -7.04
N ILE A 80 6.02 -6.76 -7.48
CA ILE A 80 4.75 -6.70 -6.76
C ILE A 80 4.27 -8.09 -6.35
N MET A 81 3.44 -8.12 -5.32
CA MET A 81 2.75 -9.30 -4.82
C MET A 81 1.26 -8.98 -4.68
N ASN A 82 0.42 -9.96 -5.00
CA ASN A 82 -1.01 -9.87 -4.76
C ASN A 82 -1.35 -10.69 -3.51
N LEU A 83 -2.08 -10.08 -2.59
CA LEU A 83 -2.61 -10.74 -1.39
C LEU A 83 -4.13 -10.79 -1.49
N GLN A 84 -4.70 -11.98 -1.54
CA GLN A 84 -6.13 -12.16 -1.72
C GLN A 84 -6.88 -11.96 -0.40
N PHE A 85 -7.96 -11.17 -0.44
CA PHE A 85 -8.93 -11.04 0.65
C PHE A 85 -9.86 -12.25 0.69
N THR A 86 -9.30 -13.45 0.85
CA THR A 86 -10.03 -14.71 0.76
C THR A 86 -11.18 -14.76 1.76
N ASN A 87 -12.39 -15.07 1.28
CA ASN A 87 -13.60 -15.21 2.11
C ASN A 87 -13.92 -13.97 2.96
N TYR A 88 -13.57 -12.77 2.50
CA TYR A 88 -13.81 -11.52 3.24
C TYR A 88 -15.29 -11.20 3.51
N GLU A 89 -16.22 -11.90 2.86
CA GLU A 89 -17.66 -11.72 3.10
C GLU A 89 -18.14 -12.47 4.35
N ASN A 90 -17.47 -13.57 4.72
CA ASN A 90 -17.86 -14.44 5.84
C ASN A 90 -16.80 -14.53 6.96
N ASP A 91 -15.59 -13.99 6.75
CA ASP A 91 -14.55 -13.84 7.79
C ASP A 91 -14.52 -12.39 8.28
N ASP A 92 -15.01 -12.15 9.51
CA ASP A 92 -15.09 -10.81 10.09
C ASP A 92 -13.74 -10.10 10.16
N LYS A 93 -12.66 -10.81 10.48
CA LYS A 93 -11.32 -10.21 10.58
C LYS A 93 -10.80 -9.78 9.22
N MET A 94 -11.03 -10.60 8.19
CA MET A 94 -10.68 -10.24 6.81
C MET A 94 -11.56 -9.10 6.29
N LYS A 95 -12.85 -9.12 6.62
CA LYS A 95 -13.83 -8.08 6.26
C LYS A 95 -13.45 -6.72 6.83
N GLU A 96 -13.19 -6.66 8.13
CA GLU A 96 -12.75 -5.43 8.81
C GLU A 96 -11.48 -4.87 8.17
N PHE A 97 -10.49 -5.74 7.89
CA PHE A 97 -9.27 -5.34 7.22
C PHE A 97 -9.52 -4.81 5.81
N TYR A 98 -10.35 -5.50 5.02
CA TYR A 98 -10.76 -5.05 3.68
C TYR A 98 -11.43 -3.67 3.71
N LEU A 99 -12.40 -3.48 4.61
CA LEU A 99 -13.12 -2.22 4.77
C LEU A 99 -12.20 -1.08 5.22
N PHE A 100 -11.25 -1.36 6.12
CA PHE A 100 -10.24 -0.38 6.51
C PHE A 100 -9.41 0.11 5.30
N ILE A 101 -8.91 -0.81 4.47
CA ILE A 101 -8.12 -0.44 3.28
C ILE A 101 -8.97 0.39 2.31
N LYS A 102 -10.23 0.00 2.11
CA LYS A 102 -11.17 0.75 1.26
C LYS A 102 -11.47 2.14 1.79
N ALA A 103 -11.80 2.27 3.08
CA ALA A 103 -12.05 3.56 3.71
C ALA A 103 -10.85 4.51 3.61
N LEU A 104 -9.63 3.96 3.75
CA LEU A 104 -8.41 4.72 3.60
C LEU A 104 -8.20 5.24 2.17
N GLU A 105 -8.52 4.44 1.15
CA GLU A 105 -8.50 4.90 -0.25
C GLU A 105 -9.51 6.02 -0.50
N GLU A 106 -10.71 5.94 0.07
CA GLU A 106 -11.72 7.01 -0.10
C GLU A 106 -11.27 8.32 0.59
N LEU A 107 -10.67 8.26 1.78
CA LEU A 107 -10.08 9.46 2.41
C LEU A 107 -8.95 10.07 1.57
N GLN A 108 -8.14 9.23 0.93
CA GLN A 108 -7.07 9.68 0.03
C GLN A 108 -7.67 10.40 -1.18
N LYS A 109 -8.69 9.83 -1.83
CA LYS A 109 -9.41 10.46 -2.95
C LYS A 109 -10.02 11.80 -2.55
N ASN A 110 -10.72 11.85 -1.42
CA ASN A 110 -11.32 13.07 -0.90
C ASN A 110 -10.29 14.18 -0.69
N HIS A 111 -9.12 13.85 -0.11
CA HIS A 111 -8.04 14.84 0.04
C HIS A 111 -7.45 15.30 -1.30
N ILE A 112 -7.38 14.39 -2.28
CA ILE A 112 -6.89 14.75 -3.62
C ILE A 112 -7.87 15.68 -4.34
N GLY A 113 -9.17 15.56 -4.04
CA GLY A 113 -10.26 16.20 -4.78
C GLY A 113 -10.82 15.31 -5.89
N ILE A 114 -10.73 13.98 -5.73
CA ILE A 114 -11.31 13.00 -6.64
C ILE A 114 -12.75 12.70 -6.22
N ASP A 115 -13.64 12.64 -7.21
CA ASP A 115 -15.06 12.31 -7.08
C ASP A 115 -15.49 11.27 -8.13
N ASP A 116 -16.78 10.93 -8.16
CA ASP A 116 -17.33 9.93 -9.07
C ASP A 116 -17.10 10.25 -10.57
N SER A 117 -16.89 11.52 -10.93
CA SER A 117 -16.67 11.94 -12.31
C SER A 117 -15.24 11.70 -12.81
N ASN A 118 -14.29 11.50 -11.89
CA ASN A 118 -12.86 11.37 -12.19
C ASN A 118 -12.17 10.27 -11.35
N ASP A 119 -12.93 9.26 -10.90
CA ASP A 119 -12.44 8.14 -10.08
C ASP A 119 -11.29 7.36 -10.74
N ASP A 120 -11.23 7.38 -12.08
CA ASP A 120 -10.17 6.75 -12.88
C ASP A 120 -8.79 7.41 -12.70
N LEU A 121 -8.74 8.63 -12.15
CA LEU A 121 -7.50 9.29 -11.74
C LEU A 121 -6.87 8.62 -10.51
N TYR A 122 -7.61 7.80 -9.74
CA TYR A 122 -7.05 7.09 -8.59
C TYR A 122 -6.75 5.62 -8.90
N ILE A 123 -5.48 5.23 -8.81
CA ILE A 123 -5.07 3.83 -8.96
C ILE A 123 -5.28 3.08 -7.64
N SER A 124 -6.47 2.51 -7.45
CA SER A 124 -6.75 1.63 -6.31
C SER A 124 -5.77 0.46 -6.25
N GLN A 125 -5.27 0.15 -5.05
CA GLN A 125 -4.45 -1.04 -4.81
C GLN A 125 -5.31 -2.28 -4.51
N VAL A 126 -6.62 -2.10 -4.29
CA VAL A 126 -7.59 -3.17 -4.23
C VAL A 126 -8.07 -3.48 -5.66
N LYS A 127 -7.66 -4.63 -6.21
CA LYS A 127 -8.02 -5.07 -7.55
C LYS A 127 -9.08 -6.15 -7.52
N ARG A 128 -10.13 -5.98 -8.32
CA ARG A 128 -11.15 -7.00 -8.62
C ARG A 128 -11.02 -7.45 -10.06
N ASP A 129 -11.35 -8.72 -10.31
CA ASP A 129 -11.49 -9.17 -11.69
C ASP A 129 -12.77 -8.58 -12.32
N LYS A 130 -12.75 -8.40 -13.64
CA LYS A 130 -13.87 -7.78 -14.38
C LYS A 130 -15.20 -8.53 -14.22
N HIS A 131 -15.14 -9.85 -13.99
CA HIS A 131 -16.32 -10.71 -13.88
C HIS A 131 -16.75 -10.95 -12.43
N ARG A 132 -16.04 -10.37 -11.45
CA ARG A 132 -16.24 -10.61 -10.01
C ARG A 132 -16.25 -12.10 -9.65
N LYS A 133 -15.49 -12.91 -10.39
CA LYS A 133 -15.38 -14.36 -10.18
C LYS A 133 -14.52 -14.69 -8.96
N TYR A 134 -13.58 -13.82 -8.62
CA TYR A 134 -12.60 -14.06 -7.56
C TYR A 134 -12.66 -12.98 -6.49
N ASP A 135 -12.29 -13.38 -5.27
CA ASP A 135 -12.10 -12.43 -4.19
C ASP A 135 -11.08 -11.34 -4.58
N PRO A 136 -11.27 -10.09 -4.10
CA PRO A 136 -10.36 -8.99 -4.41
C PRO A 136 -8.93 -9.29 -3.95
N ASN A 137 -7.96 -8.64 -4.59
CA ASN A 137 -6.56 -8.68 -4.21
C ASN A 137 -6.08 -7.31 -3.74
N LEU A 138 -5.26 -7.28 -2.70
CA LEU A 138 -4.40 -6.16 -2.35
C LEU A 138 -3.08 -6.27 -3.11
N VAL A 139 -2.75 -5.25 -3.89
CA VAL A 139 -1.45 -5.13 -4.56
C VAL A 139 -0.45 -4.51 -3.60
N VAL A 140 0.64 -5.23 -3.31
CA VAL A 140 1.72 -4.78 -2.43
C VAL A 140 3.03 -4.76 -3.22
N LYS A 141 3.75 -3.64 -3.15
CA LYS A 141 5.09 -3.50 -3.73
C LYS A 141 6.15 -4.05 -2.78
N LEU A 142 7.13 -4.75 -3.33
CA LEU A 142 8.35 -5.12 -2.64
C LEU A 142 9.38 -4.01 -2.87
N PRO A 143 9.76 -3.25 -1.83
CA PRO A 143 10.75 -2.18 -1.98
C PRO A 143 12.10 -2.77 -2.42
N PHE A 144 12.63 -2.23 -3.52
CA PHE A 144 13.91 -2.64 -4.10
C PHE A 144 14.74 -1.39 -4.42
N ARG A 145 15.92 -1.28 -3.81
CA ARG A 145 16.81 -0.13 -3.93
C ARG A 145 18.25 -0.59 -3.87
N GLN A 146 19.15 0.04 -4.64
CA GLN A 146 20.58 -0.30 -4.66
C GLN A 146 20.82 -1.82 -4.85
N ASN A 147 20.07 -2.42 -5.78
CA ASN A 147 20.14 -3.83 -6.11
C ASN A 147 19.83 -4.82 -4.95
N LYS A 148 19.06 -4.38 -3.95
CA LYS A 148 18.62 -5.22 -2.83
C LYS A 148 17.16 -4.95 -2.46
N PHE A 149 16.50 -5.98 -1.94
CA PHE A 149 15.19 -5.83 -1.30
C PHE A 149 15.35 -5.20 0.07
N GLU A 150 14.52 -4.20 0.38
CA GLU A 150 14.47 -3.55 1.70
C GLU A 150 13.34 -4.18 2.55
N LEU A 151 13.35 -5.50 2.66
CA LEU A 151 12.34 -6.26 3.40
C LEU A 151 12.91 -7.60 3.91
N GLU A 152 12.26 -8.18 4.91
CA GLU A 152 12.62 -9.48 5.48
C GLU A 152 11.54 -10.52 5.16
N ALA A 153 11.93 -11.74 4.76
CA ALA A 153 10.99 -12.83 4.52
C ALA A 153 11.43 -14.11 5.22
N TYR A 154 10.45 -14.81 5.81
CA TYR A 154 10.66 -16.01 6.61
C TYR A 154 9.76 -17.17 6.20
N ASN A 155 10.25 -18.41 6.31
CA ASN A 155 9.42 -19.62 6.26
C ASN A 155 8.68 -19.86 7.60
N LYS A 156 7.99 -21.00 7.72
CA LYS A 156 7.19 -21.34 8.91
C LYS A 156 8.07 -21.64 10.13
N GLU A 157 9.27 -22.14 9.87
CA GLU A 157 10.32 -22.49 10.83
C GLU A 157 11.04 -21.24 11.36
N GLY A 158 10.87 -20.08 10.70
CA GLY A 158 11.45 -18.80 11.07
C GLY A 158 12.82 -18.53 10.45
N GLU A 159 13.21 -19.32 9.45
CA GLU A 159 14.42 -19.15 8.67
C GLU A 159 14.23 -18.13 7.55
N HIS A 160 15.29 -17.39 7.22
CA HIS A 160 15.26 -16.43 6.12
C HIS A 160 15.08 -17.13 4.77
N ILE A 161 14.19 -16.59 3.94
CA ILE A 161 13.97 -17.08 2.57
C ILE A 161 14.20 -15.98 1.55
N ASN A 162 14.54 -16.38 0.33
CA ASN A 162 14.54 -15.49 -0.81
C ASN A 162 13.10 -15.13 -1.20
N VAL A 163 12.78 -13.84 -1.21
CA VAL A 163 11.45 -13.31 -1.57
C VAL A 163 11.00 -13.70 -2.97
N LEU A 164 11.94 -13.93 -3.89
CA LEU A 164 11.65 -14.35 -5.26
C LEU A 164 11.16 -15.81 -5.34
N ASN A 165 11.39 -16.60 -4.29
CA ASN A 165 11.03 -18.01 -4.21
C ASN A 165 9.72 -18.25 -3.44
N ILE A 166 8.94 -17.20 -3.17
CA ILE A 166 7.64 -17.33 -2.50
C ILE A 166 6.70 -18.17 -3.39
N PRO A 167 6.22 -19.33 -2.91
CA PRO A 167 5.38 -20.21 -3.72
C PRO A 167 4.05 -19.58 -4.07
N ARG A 168 3.48 -20.00 -5.21
CA ARG A 168 2.10 -19.65 -5.57
C ARG A 168 1.10 -20.29 -4.61
N PHE A 169 -0.01 -19.61 -4.39
CA PHE A 169 -1.10 -20.01 -3.49
C PHE A 169 -0.69 -20.26 -2.03
N CYS A 170 0.49 -19.82 -1.60
CA CYS A 170 0.89 -19.96 -0.21
C CYS A 170 0.11 -18.97 0.68
N LYS A 171 -0.09 -19.35 1.94
CA LYS A 171 -0.62 -18.44 2.95
C LYS A 171 0.52 -17.63 3.52
N VAL A 172 0.35 -16.32 3.59
CA VAL A 172 1.34 -15.39 4.13
C VAL A 172 0.68 -14.44 5.10
N GLN A 173 1.47 -13.94 6.04
CA GLN A 173 1.12 -12.78 6.84
C GLN A 173 2.23 -11.77 6.71
N CYS A 174 1.84 -10.51 6.51
CA CYS A 174 2.75 -9.47 6.09
C CYS A 174 2.66 -8.27 7.02
N ASP A 175 3.80 -7.68 7.33
CA ASP A 175 3.84 -6.30 7.76
C ASP A 175 3.96 -5.40 6.52
N ILE A 176 3.02 -4.50 6.35
CA ILE A 176 2.94 -3.57 5.23
C ILE A 176 2.82 -2.13 5.69
N TYR A 177 3.19 -1.19 4.83
CA TYR A 177 3.08 0.23 5.13
C TYR A 177 2.78 1.08 3.90
N ILE A 178 2.26 2.27 4.14
CA ILE A 178 2.17 3.38 3.17
C ILE A 178 2.79 4.63 3.78
N ASP A 179 3.33 5.49 2.92
CA ASP A 179 4.04 6.71 3.30
C ASP A 179 3.57 7.93 2.50
N LYS A 180 3.44 7.77 1.18
CA LYS A 180 3.18 8.86 0.24
C LYS A 180 2.20 8.44 -0.84
N ILE A 181 1.41 9.42 -1.29
CA ILE A 181 0.66 9.35 -2.54
C ILE A 181 1.48 10.06 -3.62
N TRP A 182 1.70 9.38 -4.74
CA TRP A 182 2.43 9.92 -5.88
C TRP A 182 1.50 10.23 -7.02
N LYS A 183 1.75 11.32 -7.74
CA LYS A 183 1.15 11.60 -9.06
C LYS A 183 2.10 11.07 -10.14
N PHE A 184 1.61 10.18 -10.99
CA PHE A 184 2.36 9.57 -12.09
C PHE A 184 1.43 9.38 -13.29
N ASN A 185 1.80 9.90 -14.46
CA ASN A 185 0.96 9.89 -15.67
C ASN A 185 -0.47 10.38 -15.38
N ASP A 186 -0.57 11.52 -14.71
CA ASP A 186 -1.83 12.16 -14.28
C ASP A 186 -2.73 11.36 -13.33
N GLN A 187 -2.29 10.17 -12.93
CA GLN A 187 -2.98 9.35 -11.94
C GLN A 187 -2.29 9.41 -10.57
N TYR A 188 -3.09 9.25 -9.52
CA TYR A 188 -2.67 9.22 -8.13
C TYR A 188 -2.57 7.79 -7.64
N VAL A 189 -1.50 7.47 -6.92
CA VAL A 189 -1.30 6.14 -6.36
C VAL A 189 -0.67 6.18 -4.99
N CYS A 190 -1.31 5.52 -4.03
CA CYS A 190 -0.74 5.19 -2.73
C CYS A 190 -0.38 3.70 -2.71
N LYS A 191 0.91 3.36 -2.87
CA LYS A 191 1.34 1.95 -2.94
C LYS A 191 1.59 1.39 -1.54
N TRP A 192 0.89 0.32 -1.17
CA TRP A 192 1.28 -0.53 -0.06
C TRP A 192 2.65 -1.15 -0.33
N LYS A 193 3.52 -1.11 0.67
CA LYS A 193 4.90 -1.61 0.59
C LYS A 193 5.10 -2.69 1.65
N LEU A 194 5.75 -3.77 1.25
CA LEU A 194 6.10 -4.86 2.16
C LEU A 194 7.32 -4.46 3.01
N HIS A 195 7.23 -4.67 4.31
CA HIS A 195 8.38 -4.55 5.23
C HIS A 195 8.85 -5.92 5.72
N LYS A 196 7.90 -6.80 6.07
CA LYS A 196 8.20 -8.16 6.52
C LYS A 196 7.14 -9.15 6.06
N LEU A 197 7.56 -10.38 5.79
CA LEU A 197 6.68 -11.49 5.39
C LEU A 197 7.01 -12.76 6.13
N THR A 198 5.98 -13.52 6.49
CA THR A 198 6.13 -14.88 7.02
C THR A 198 5.14 -15.81 6.32
N ILE A 199 5.64 -16.92 5.76
CA ILE A 199 4.81 -18.00 5.23
C ILE A 199 4.12 -18.72 6.40
N LYS A 200 2.84 -19.04 6.25
CA LYS A 200 1.99 -19.69 7.26
C LYS A 200 1.65 -21.12 6.88
#